data_AF-A0A934NT36-F1
#
_entry.id   AF-A0A934NT36-F1
#
_cell.length_a   1.000
_cell.length_b   1.000
_cell.length_c   1.000
_cell.angle_alpha   90.00
_cell.angle_beta   90.00
_cell.angle_gamma   90.00
#
_symmetry.space_group_name_H-M   'P 1'
#
loop_
_entity.id
_entity.type
_entity.pdbx_description
1 polymer ?
#
loop_
_entity_poly.entity_id
_entity_poly.type
_entity_poly.pdbx_seq_one_letter_code
_entity_poly.pdbx_strand_id
1 'polypeptide(L)'
;MHVNATFSAQGDPARPDLALCIIEAVQSATTDTSDTAVILDRYQAYRQAQGQQARADGVRALLRTFEEVGSCDAWAGKVGNYRRRYSPTSAPIAATAIEHAAELFYAHHIDSIDDLASARRDDEILRELELGLEAIAGQRGTLYDLLELAGLDRQLALVSA
;
A
#
# COMPACT_ATOMS: atom_id res chain seq x y z
N MET A 1 24.39 26.01 0.27
CA MET A 1 23.76 25.19 1.32
C MET A 1 22.38 24.75 0.84
N HIS A 2 22.27 23.56 0.25
CA HIS A 2 21.01 22.84 0.14
C HIS A 2 21.29 21.44 0.69
N VAL A 3 20.61 21.13 1.78
CA VAL A 3 20.83 19.93 2.57
C VAL A 3 20.30 18.72 1.82
N ASN A 4 21.23 17.81 1.53
CA ASN A 4 20.98 16.46 1.09
C ASN A 4 20.41 15.69 2.29
N ALA A 5 19.17 15.21 2.22
CA ALA A 5 18.63 14.26 3.19
C ALA A 5 18.50 12.91 2.49
N THR A 6 19.64 12.34 2.12
CA THR A 6 19.78 10.93 1.78
C THR A 6 19.61 10.15 3.09
N PHE A 7 18.41 9.64 3.35
CA PHE A 7 18.19 8.70 4.44
C PHE A 7 18.78 7.35 4.04
N SER A 8 20.09 7.21 4.20
CA SER A 8 20.76 5.91 4.17
C SER A 8 20.52 5.20 5.50
N ALA A 9 19.59 4.24 5.51
CA ALA A 9 19.58 3.16 6.48
C ALA A 9 19.99 1.88 5.74
N GLN A 10 21.25 1.48 5.94
CA GLN A 10 21.77 0.17 5.59
C GLN A 10 21.08 -0.89 6.47
N GLY A 11 20.04 -1.50 5.91
CA GLY A 11 19.55 -2.82 6.25
C GLY A 11 19.34 -3.55 4.93
N ASP A 12 19.40 -4.88 4.93
CA ASP A 12 18.87 -5.74 3.86
C ASP A 12 17.65 -5.05 3.20
N PRO A 13 17.49 -4.95 1.85
CA PRO A 13 16.32 -4.31 1.26
C PRO A 13 15.11 -5.11 1.73
N ALA A 14 14.53 -4.66 2.84
CA ALA A 14 13.49 -5.38 3.52
C ALA A 14 12.35 -5.40 2.54
N ARG A 15 11.96 -6.62 2.16
CA ARG A 15 10.90 -6.85 1.21
C ARG A 15 9.71 -5.94 1.59
N PRO A 16 9.19 -5.15 0.65
CA PRO A 16 8.08 -4.25 0.95
C PRO A 16 6.86 -5.06 1.38
N ASP A 17 6.09 -4.57 2.36
CA ASP A 17 4.89 -5.26 2.83
C ASP A 17 3.72 -5.01 1.88
N LEU A 18 2.95 -6.06 1.56
CA LEU A 18 1.86 -5.94 0.59
C LEU A 18 0.82 -4.89 1.02
N ALA A 19 0.51 -4.80 2.32
CA ALA A 19 -0.39 -3.77 2.83
C ALA A 19 0.10 -2.35 2.53
N LEU A 20 1.41 -2.09 2.69
CA LEU A 20 1.99 -0.78 2.42
C LEU A 20 2.00 -0.47 0.92
N CYS A 21 2.31 -1.46 0.06
CA CYS A 21 2.24 -1.30 -1.39
C CYS A 21 0.81 -0.95 -1.86
N ILE A 22 -0.21 -1.62 -1.32
CA ILE A 22 -1.62 -1.33 -1.64
C ILE A 22 -1.99 0.10 -1.24
N ILE A 23 -1.68 0.50 0.00
CA ILE A 23 -1.96 1.85 0.49
C ILE A 23 -1.28 2.89 -0.41
N GLU A 24 0.00 2.68 -0.71
CA GLU A 24 0.80 3.63 -1.48
C GLU A 24 0.32 3.78 -2.93
N ALA A 25 0.13 2.66 -3.64
CA ALA A 25 -0.33 2.66 -5.02
C ALA A 25 -1.72 3.30 -5.16
N VAL A 26 -2.68 2.87 -4.32
CA VAL A 26 -4.06 3.36 -4.39
C VAL A 26 -4.16 4.82 -3.99
N GLN A 27 -3.48 5.24 -2.92
CA GLN A 27 -3.51 6.65 -2.50
C GLN A 27 -2.88 7.57 -3.56
N SER A 28 -1.80 7.12 -4.20
CA SER A 28 -1.13 7.90 -5.24
C SER A 28 -1.97 8.00 -6.51
N ALA A 29 -2.70 6.93 -6.87
CA ALA A 29 -3.62 6.91 -7.99
C ALA A 29 -4.90 7.75 -7.77
N THR A 30 -5.34 7.90 -6.52
CA THR A 30 -6.62 8.55 -6.18
C THR A 30 -6.48 10.01 -5.76
N THR A 31 -5.28 10.49 -5.42
CA THR A 31 -5.10 11.84 -4.89
C THR A 31 -3.89 12.59 -5.45
N ASP A 32 -4.12 13.82 -5.93
CA ASP A 32 -3.09 14.72 -6.46
C ASP A 32 -2.25 15.43 -5.37
N THR A 33 -2.53 15.18 -4.09
CA THR A 33 -1.99 15.93 -2.92
C THR A 33 -0.99 15.12 -2.09
N SER A 34 -0.38 14.11 -2.70
CA SER A 34 0.25 12.95 -2.06
C SER A 34 1.47 13.27 -1.19
N ASP A 35 1.25 13.34 0.12
CA ASP A 35 2.27 13.05 1.14
C ASP A 35 2.08 11.60 1.61
N THR A 36 2.15 10.64 0.67
CA THR A 36 1.83 9.22 0.89
C THR A 36 2.73 8.61 1.98
N ALA A 37 3.98 9.05 2.07
CA ALA A 37 4.92 8.68 3.13
C ALA A 37 4.36 8.92 4.55
N VAL A 38 3.60 10.02 4.73
CA VAL A 38 2.99 10.34 6.01
C VAL A 38 1.84 9.39 6.35
N ILE A 39 1.10 8.89 5.35
CA ILE A 39 0.04 7.89 5.58
C ILE A 39 0.65 6.54 5.94
N LEU A 40 1.73 6.14 5.26
CA LEU A 40 2.46 4.91 5.56
C LEU A 40 3.05 4.92 6.98
N ASP A 41 3.71 6.02 7.40
CA ASP A 41 4.24 6.17 8.77
C ASP A 41 3.13 6.05 9.82
N ARG A 42 1.96 6.64 9.54
CA ARG A 42 0.81 6.57 10.46
C ARG A 42 0.23 5.17 10.55
N TYR A 43 0.09 4.48 9.42
CA TYR A 43 -0.35 3.08 9.41
C TYR A 43 0.62 2.23 10.23
N GLN A 44 1.93 2.36 9.99
CA GLN A 44 2.96 1.65 10.76
C GLN A 44 2.88 1.97 12.25
N ALA A 45 2.74 3.24 12.63
CA ALA A 45 2.61 3.66 14.02
C ALA A 45 1.33 3.13 14.67
N TYR A 46 0.21 3.07 13.95
CA TYR A 46 -1.04 2.49 14.42
C TYR A 46 -0.88 1.00 14.75
N ARG A 47 -0.26 0.23 13.84
CA ARG A 47 0.02 -1.20 14.05
C ARG A 47 0.97 -1.45 15.21
N GLN A 48 2.04 -0.67 15.32
CA GLN A 48 2.99 -0.73 16.43
C GLN A 48 2.31 -0.52 17.78
N ALA A 49 1.35 0.41 17.87
CA ALA A 49 0.60 0.63 19.10
C ALA A 49 -0.36 -0.51 19.47
N GLN A 50 -0.73 -1.36 18.51
CA GLN A 50 -1.46 -2.60 18.75
C GLN A 50 -0.53 -3.77 19.14
N GLY A 51 0.77 -3.51 19.32
CA GLY A 51 1.77 -4.55 19.56
C GLY A 51 2.05 -5.43 18.34
N GLN A 52 1.58 -5.01 17.16
CA GLN A 52 1.77 -5.73 15.90
C GLN A 52 2.83 -5.00 15.06
N GLN A 53 3.74 -5.74 14.46
CA GLN A 53 4.71 -5.14 13.55
C GLN A 53 4.08 -5.06 12.16
N ALA A 54 3.85 -3.83 11.67
CA ALA A 54 3.36 -3.60 10.30
C ALA A 54 4.27 -4.22 9.21
N ARG A 55 5.53 -4.52 9.58
CA ARG A 55 6.61 -5.01 8.73
C ARG A 55 6.44 -6.47 8.24
N ALA A 56 5.22 -6.99 8.33
CA ALA A 56 4.80 -8.27 7.80
C ALA A 56 3.30 -8.25 7.42
N ASP A 57 2.69 -7.07 7.33
CA ASP A 57 1.26 -6.96 7.11
C ASP A 57 0.91 -7.33 5.67
N GLY A 58 0.17 -8.42 5.56
CA GLY A 58 -0.54 -8.81 4.36
C GLY A 58 -1.89 -8.12 4.21
N VAL A 59 -2.62 -8.52 3.18
CA VAL A 59 -3.98 -8.04 2.91
C VAL A 59 -4.93 -8.30 4.08
N ARG A 60 -4.84 -9.47 4.72
CA ARG A 60 -5.68 -9.81 5.87
C ARG A 60 -5.40 -8.91 7.07
N ALA A 61 -4.15 -8.54 7.29
CA ALA A 61 -3.78 -7.63 8.36
C ALA A 61 -4.33 -6.23 8.09
N LEU A 62 -4.27 -5.76 6.84
CA LEU A 62 -4.87 -4.50 6.42
C LEU A 62 -6.39 -4.51 6.61
N LEU A 63 -7.10 -5.52 6.12
CA LEU A 63 -8.56 -5.64 6.27
C LEU A 63 -8.99 -5.69 7.75
N ARG A 64 -8.25 -6.42 8.59
CA ARG A 64 -8.51 -6.43 10.03
C ARG A 64 -8.47 -5.03 10.64
N THR A 65 -7.61 -4.14 10.17
CA THR A 65 -7.55 -2.76 10.68
C THR A 65 -8.82 -1.97 10.35
N PHE A 66 -9.45 -2.24 9.21
CA PHE A 66 -10.76 -1.66 8.88
C PHE A 66 -11.86 -2.25 9.77
N GLU A 67 -11.89 -3.57 9.95
CA GLU A 67 -12.84 -4.26 10.83
C GLU A 67 -12.78 -3.77 12.28
N GLU A 68 -11.57 -3.62 12.83
CA GLU A 68 -11.34 -3.14 14.21
C GLU A 68 -11.80 -1.70 14.42
N VAL A 69 -11.83 -0.90 13.36
CA VAL A 69 -12.24 0.49 13.40
C VAL A 69 -13.72 0.67 13.04
N GLY A 70 -14.29 -0.25 12.26
CA GLY A 70 -15.72 -0.40 11.98
C GLY A 70 -16.24 0.38 10.78
N SER A 71 -15.45 1.29 10.19
CA SER A 71 -15.78 1.93 8.91
C SER A 71 -14.54 2.57 8.25
N CYS A 72 -14.61 2.73 6.93
CA CYS A 72 -13.62 3.47 6.14
C CYS A 72 -13.39 4.91 6.64
N ASP A 73 -14.45 5.66 6.91
CA ASP A 73 -14.33 7.04 7.41
C ASP A 73 -13.64 7.09 8.77
N ALA A 74 -13.98 6.14 9.65
CA ALA A 74 -13.34 6.04 10.95
C ALA A 74 -11.88 5.58 10.82
N TRP A 75 -11.54 4.73 9.85
CA TRP A 75 -10.18 4.32 9.54
C TRP A 75 -9.36 5.49 9.02
N ALA A 76 -9.89 6.26 8.05
CA ALA A 76 -9.29 7.50 7.57
C ALA A 76 -9.08 8.51 8.71
N GLY A 77 -10.04 8.61 9.63
CA GLY A 77 -9.94 9.46 10.82
C GLY A 77 -8.88 8.99 11.81
N LYS A 78 -8.82 7.69 12.12
CA LYS A 78 -7.87 7.13 13.10
C LYS A 78 -6.45 7.04 12.56
N VAL A 79 -6.26 6.45 11.38
CA VAL A 79 -4.95 6.34 10.73
C VAL A 79 -4.53 7.72 10.24
N GLY A 80 -5.40 8.50 9.59
CA GLY A 80 -5.07 9.84 9.10
C GLY A 80 -4.83 10.90 10.17
N ASN A 81 -5.27 10.70 11.41
CA ASN A 81 -4.91 11.58 12.53
C ASN A 81 -3.99 10.92 13.55
N TYR A 82 -3.49 9.70 13.28
CA TYR A 82 -2.63 8.99 14.23
C TYR A 82 -1.37 9.82 14.50
N ARG A 83 -1.09 10.08 15.80
CA ARG A 83 -0.02 10.97 16.30
C ARG A 83 -0.06 12.45 15.88
N ARG A 84 -1.21 13.02 15.46
CA ARG A 84 -1.30 14.49 15.32
C ARG A 84 -1.62 15.19 16.64
N ARG A 85 -0.78 16.17 17.00
CA ARG A 85 -1.20 17.39 17.73
C ARG A 85 -1.49 18.46 16.66
N TYR A 86 -2.75 18.59 16.24
CA TYR A 86 -3.27 19.69 15.40
C TYR A 86 -2.52 19.99 14.07
N SER A 87 -3.08 19.55 12.94
CA SER A 87 -2.94 20.27 11.66
C SER A 87 -4.24 20.08 10.84
N PRO A 88 -4.88 21.18 10.39
CA PRO A 88 -6.20 21.16 9.76
C PRO A 88 -6.20 20.79 8.25
N THR A 89 -5.04 20.47 7.68
CA THR A 89 -4.87 20.15 6.24
C THR A 89 -4.16 18.81 6.08
N SER A 90 -4.81 17.69 6.40
CA SER A 90 -4.37 16.38 5.88
C SER A 90 -4.96 16.17 4.49
N ALA A 91 -4.15 15.68 3.55
CA ALA A 91 -4.66 15.15 2.30
C ALA A 91 -5.76 14.10 2.62
N PRO A 92 -6.87 14.09 1.86
CA PRO A 92 -7.92 13.11 2.05
C PRO A 92 -7.34 11.71 1.83
N ILE A 93 -7.59 10.80 2.78
CA ILE A 93 -7.18 9.40 2.65
C ILE A 93 -8.26 8.67 1.86
N ALA A 94 -7.86 7.95 0.81
CA ALA A 94 -8.76 7.17 -0.03
C ALA A 94 -9.15 5.83 0.63
N ALA A 95 -9.64 5.88 1.87
CA ALA A 95 -9.86 4.70 2.70
C ALA A 95 -10.77 3.65 2.03
N THR A 96 -11.86 4.08 1.40
CA THR A 96 -12.77 3.19 0.65
C THR A 96 -12.08 2.51 -0.52
N ALA A 97 -11.25 3.24 -1.27
CA ALA A 97 -10.50 2.65 -2.37
C ALA A 97 -9.44 1.66 -1.85
N ILE A 98 -8.79 1.97 -0.73
CA ILE A 98 -7.80 1.10 -0.09
C ILE A 98 -8.46 -0.19 0.43
N GLU A 99 -9.62 -0.10 1.08
CA GLU A 99 -10.39 -1.26 1.56
C GLU A 99 -10.82 -2.14 0.38
N HIS A 100 -11.48 -1.56 -0.64
CA HIS A 100 -11.89 -2.32 -1.83
C HIS A 100 -10.71 -2.96 -2.57
N ALA A 101 -9.57 -2.28 -2.64
CA ALA A 101 -8.36 -2.87 -3.22
C ALA A 101 -7.89 -4.07 -2.37
N ALA A 102 -7.85 -3.94 -1.05
CA ALA A 102 -7.51 -5.06 -0.17
C ALA A 102 -8.51 -6.23 -0.34
N GLU A 103 -9.81 -5.97 -0.43
CA GLU A 103 -10.84 -7.00 -0.69
C GLU A 103 -10.63 -7.70 -2.04
N LEU A 104 -10.28 -6.96 -3.09
CA LEU A 104 -9.96 -7.51 -4.40
C LEU A 104 -8.80 -8.52 -4.30
N PHE A 105 -7.68 -8.14 -3.68
CA PHE A 105 -6.55 -9.06 -3.49
C PHE A 105 -6.92 -10.26 -2.62
N TYR A 106 -7.73 -10.05 -1.57
CA TYR A 106 -8.21 -11.12 -0.71
C TYR A 106 -9.07 -12.14 -1.46
N ALA A 107 -9.94 -11.67 -2.37
CA ALA A 107 -10.79 -12.52 -3.21
C ALA A 107 -9.97 -13.43 -4.15
N HIS A 108 -8.80 -12.97 -4.58
CA HIS A 108 -7.83 -13.77 -5.35
C HIS A 108 -6.85 -14.57 -4.47
N HIS A 109 -7.08 -14.64 -3.16
CA HIS A 109 -6.24 -15.33 -2.18
C HIS A 109 -4.79 -14.81 -2.11
N ILE A 110 -4.59 -13.52 -2.38
CA ILE A 110 -3.29 -12.86 -2.31
C ILE A 110 -3.17 -12.17 -0.95
N ASP A 111 -2.29 -12.68 -0.08
CA ASP A 111 -2.05 -12.09 1.25
C ASP A 111 -0.62 -11.56 1.39
N SER A 112 0.32 -12.03 0.57
CA SER A 112 1.73 -11.66 0.65
C SER A 112 2.34 -11.29 -0.71
N ILE A 113 3.55 -10.71 -0.69
CA ILE A 113 4.33 -10.46 -1.91
C ILE A 113 4.63 -11.76 -2.68
N ASP A 114 4.79 -12.89 -1.98
CA ASP A 114 5.02 -14.19 -2.65
C ASP A 114 3.76 -14.68 -3.37
N ASP A 115 2.57 -14.47 -2.79
CA ASP A 115 1.30 -14.76 -3.45
C ASP A 115 1.12 -13.86 -4.67
N LEU A 116 1.45 -12.57 -4.55
CA LEU A 116 1.40 -11.62 -5.66
C LEU A 116 2.38 -11.99 -6.78
N ALA A 117 3.59 -12.41 -6.44
CA ALA A 117 4.58 -12.91 -7.40
C ALA A 117 4.10 -14.18 -8.11
N SER A 118 3.29 -15.00 -7.45
CA SER A 118 2.67 -16.19 -8.01
C SER A 118 1.51 -15.84 -8.94
N ALA A 119 0.62 -14.95 -8.51
CA ALA A 119 -0.50 -14.42 -9.29
C ALA A 119 -0.03 -13.75 -10.59
N ARG A 120 1.14 -13.09 -10.59
CA ARG A 120 1.73 -12.49 -11.80
C ARG A 120 2.04 -13.48 -12.91
N ARG A 121 2.15 -14.78 -12.60
CA ARG A 121 2.37 -15.83 -13.61
C ARG A 121 1.07 -16.35 -14.24
N ASP A 122 -0.07 -15.86 -13.76
CA ASP A 122 -1.39 -16.20 -14.24
C ASP A 122 -2.01 -14.96 -14.92
N ASP A 123 -2.08 -15.00 -16.25
CA ASP A 123 -2.57 -13.87 -17.06
C ASP A 123 -4.05 -13.54 -16.79
N GLU A 124 -4.85 -14.53 -16.37
CA GLU A 124 -6.26 -14.32 -16.06
C GLU A 124 -6.40 -13.54 -14.75
N ILE A 125 -5.71 -13.98 -13.69
CA ILE A 125 -5.69 -13.27 -12.40
C ILE A 125 -5.11 -11.86 -12.58
N LEU A 126 -4.01 -11.72 -13.32
CA LEU A 126 -3.36 -10.42 -13.53
C LEU A 126 -4.29 -9.43 -14.23
N ARG A 127 -5.03 -9.88 -15.26
CA ARG A 127 -6.03 -9.06 -15.97
C ARG A 127 -7.20 -8.68 -15.06
N GLU A 128 -7.67 -9.58 -14.21
CA GLU A 128 -8.76 -9.31 -13.26
C GLU A 128 -8.34 -8.28 -12.21
N LEU A 129 -7.12 -8.41 -11.67
CA LEU A 129 -6.54 -7.41 -10.77
C LEU A 129 -6.37 -6.05 -11.45
N GLU A 130 -5.92 -6.01 -12.70
CA GLU A 130 -5.73 -4.76 -13.44
C GLU A 130 -7.06 -4.02 -13.63
N LEU A 131 -8.08 -4.72 -14.13
CA LEU A 131 -9.41 -4.15 -14.35
C LEU A 131 -10.08 -3.73 -13.03
N GLY A 132 -9.94 -4.54 -11.99
CA GLY A 132 -10.47 -4.24 -10.66
C GLY A 132 -9.82 -3.00 -10.06
N LEU A 133 -8.49 -2.91 -10.10
CA LEU A 133 -7.77 -1.74 -9.59
C LEU A 133 -8.05 -0.48 -10.42
N GLU A 134 -8.16 -0.57 -11.74
CA GLU A 134 -8.56 0.57 -12.58
C GLU A 134 -9.96 1.07 -12.19
N ALA A 135 -10.92 0.17 -11.94
CA ALA A 135 -12.26 0.54 -11.51
C ALA A 135 -12.30 1.17 -10.11
N ILE A 136 -11.44 0.72 -9.19
CA ILE A 136 -11.38 1.20 -7.80
C ILE A 136 -10.64 2.54 -7.71
N ALA A 137 -9.45 2.62 -8.30
CA ALA A 137 -8.57 3.78 -8.18
C ALA A 137 -8.86 4.86 -9.25
N GLY A 138 -9.58 4.51 -10.31
CA GLY A 138 -9.87 5.42 -11.43
C GLY A 138 -8.67 5.66 -12.35
N GLN A 139 -7.54 5.00 -12.12
CA GLN A 139 -6.29 5.18 -12.86
C GLN A 139 -5.79 3.85 -13.43
N ARG A 140 -5.48 3.87 -14.73
CA ARG A 140 -4.79 2.78 -15.42
C ARG A 140 -3.37 2.62 -14.91
N GLY A 141 -2.92 1.37 -14.85
CA GLY A 141 -1.55 1.06 -14.47
C GLY A 141 -1.28 1.03 -12.96
N THR A 142 -2.28 1.28 -12.12
CA THR A 142 -2.17 1.16 -10.66
C THR A 142 -1.63 -0.21 -10.21
N LEU A 143 -1.96 -1.28 -10.95
CA LEU A 143 -1.38 -2.62 -10.71
C LEU A 143 0.13 -2.65 -10.96
N TYR A 144 0.61 -2.03 -12.04
CA TYR A 144 2.03 -2.01 -12.37
C TYR A 144 2.82 -1.14 -11.40
N ASP A 145 2.27 0.01 -10.99
CA ASP A 145 2.85 0.84 -9.93
C ASP A 145 2.99 0.03 -8.62
N LEU A 146 1.97 -0.76 -8.27
CA LEU A 146 2.02 -1.66 -7.12
C LEU A 146 3.08 -2.77 -7.28
N LEU A 147 3.19 -3.37 -8.48
CA LEU A 147 4.22 -4.37 -8.76
C LEU A 147 5.63 -3.76 -8.69
N GLU A 148 5.82 -2.53 -9.13
CA GLU A 148 7.08 -1.80 -8.98
C GLU A 148 7.41 -1.56 -7.51
N LEU A 149 6.45 -1.06 -6.73
CA LEU A 149 6.57 -0.88 -5.29
C LEU A 149 6.87 -2.20 -4.56
N ALA A 150 6.31 -3.31 -5.03
CA ALA A 150 6.54 -4.66 -4.52
C ALA A 150 7.94 -5.22 -4.89
N GLY A 151 8.73 -4.49 -5.69
CA GLY A 151 10.01 -4.96 -6.22
C GLY A 151 9.88 -6.08 -7.25
N LEU A 152 8.70 -6.22 -7.85
CA LEU A 152 8.34 -7.27 -8.80
C LEU A 152 8.58 -6.86 -10.26
N ASP A 153 8.91 -5.60 -10.53
CA ASP A 153 9.13 -5.07 -11.88
C ASP A 153 10.48 -5.47 -12.53
N ARG A 154 11.42 -6.06 -11.78
CA ARG A 154 12.77 -6.28 -12.33
C ARG A 154 12.94 -7.62 -13.04
N GLN A 155 12.66 -7.62 -14.35
CA GLN A 155 13.42 -8.42 -15.32
C GLN A 155 13.68 -7.67 -16.64
N LEU A 156 14.35 -6.52 -16.56
CA LEU A 156 15.13 -5.91 -17.66
C LEU A 156 16.58 -5.55 -17.26
N ALA A 157 17.12 -6.15 -16.19
CA ALA A 157 18.49 -5.87 -15.73
C ALA A 157 19.45 -7.09 -15.79
N LEU A 158 19.22 -8.06 -16.69
CA LEU A 158 20.17 -9.14 -16.97
C LEU A 158 20.36 -9.41 -18.48
N VAL A 159 20.22 -8.39 -19.32
CA VAL A 159 20.79 -8.37 -20.68
C VAL A 159 21.86 -7.29 -20.75
N SER A 160 22.97 -7.55 -20.06
CA SER A 160 24.25 -6.87 -20.25
C SER A 160 25.33 -7.68 -19.55
N ALA A 161 25.62 -8.85 -20.13
CA ALA A 161 26.86 -9.60 -19.95
C ALA A 161 27.58 -9.63 -21.30
#